data_AF-A0A5K1B0P6-F1
#
_entry.id   AF-A0A5K1B0P6-F1
#
_cell.length_a   1.000
_cell.length_b   1.000
_cell.length_c   1.000
_cell.angle_alpha   90.00
_cell.angle_beta   90.00
_cell.angle_gamma   90.00
#
_symmetry.space_group_name_H-M   'P 1'
#
loop_
_entity.id
_entity.type
_entity.pdbx_description
1 polymer ?
#
loop_
_entity_poly.entity_id
_entity_poly.type
_entity_poly.pdbx_seq_one_letter_code
_entity_poly.pdbx_strand_id
1 'polypeptide(L)'
;LLDLFDSEDPRERDYLKTILHRIYGKFMVHRPFIRKAINNIFYRFIFETEKHNGIAELLEILGSIINGFALPLKEEHKLFLVRALIPLHKPKCIAMYQQQLSYCIAQFVEKDCKLADTVIRGLLKYWPITSSSKEVMFLGELEEVLEATQEAEFQ
;
A
#
# COMPACT_ATOMS: atom_id res chain seq x y z
N LEU A 1 -9.27 -10.05 -15.61
CA LEU A 1 -9.96 -9.48 -14.43
C LEU A 1 -9.16 -8.34 -13.83
N LEU A 2 -7.89 -8.55 -13.46
CA LEU A 2 -7.07 -7.50 -12.87
C LEU A 2 -6.86 -6.29 -13.80
N ASP A 3 -6.75 -6.50 -15.11
CA ASP A 3 -6.64 -5.38 -16.07
C ASP A 3 -7.90 -4.49 -16.14
N LEU A 4 -9.06 -4.98 -15.68
CA LEU A 4 -10.31 -4.20 -15.67
C LEU A 4 -10.33 -3.17 -14.53
N PHE A 5 -9.40 -3.23 -13.58
CA PHE A 5 -9.28 -2.19 -12.53
C PHE A 5 -8.85 -0.84 -13.10
N ASP A 6 -8.37 -0.76 -14.34
CA ASP A 6 -8.10 0.51 -15.00
C ASP A 6 -9.34 1.18 -15.62
N SER A 7 -10.54 0.58 -15.42
CA SER A 7 -11.81 1.18 -15.85
C SER A 7 -12.00 2.59 -15.26
N GLU A 8 -12.50 3.51 -16.07
CA GLU A 8 -12.83 4.87 -15.62
C GLU A 8 -14.07 4.90 -14.72
N ASP A 9 -14.97 3.91 -14.84
CA ASP A 9 -16.20 3.83 -14.05
C ASP A 9 -15.91 3.32 -12.61
N PRO A 10 -16.08 4.16 -11.56
CA PRO A 10 -15.85 3.74 -10.18
C PRO A 10 -16.76 2.60 -9.73
N ARG A 11 -17.95 2.45 -10.32
CA ARG A 11 -18.89 1.37 -9.98
C ARG A 11 -18.34 0.02 -10.42
N GLU A 12 -17.77 -0.05 -11.62
CA GLU A 12 -17.12 -1.26 -12.11
C GLU A 12 -15.95 -1.63 -11.21
N ARG A 13 -15.11 -0.66 -10.83
CA ARG A 13 -13.98 -0.90 -9.93
C ARG A 13 -14.42 -1.39 -8.55
N ASP A 14 -15.51 -0.85 -7.99
CA ASP A 14 -16.02 -1.32 -6.70
C ASP A 14 -16.58 -2.75 -6.76
N TYR A 15 -17.27 -3.12 -7.84
CA TYR A 15 -17.67 -4.51 -8.08
C TYR A 15 -16.45 -5.43 -8.24
N LEU A 16 -15.47 -5.03 -9.05
CA LEU A 16 -14.22 -5.77 -9.24
C LEU A 16 -13.48 -5.96 -7.93
N LYS A 17 -13.43 -4.92 -7.08
CA LYS A 17 -12.84 -4.96 -5.74
C LYS A 17 -13.48 -6.06 -4.90
N THR A 18 -14.80 -6.02 -4.80
CA THR A 18 -15.58 -6.99 -4.01
C THR A 18 -15.39 -8.42 -4.54
N ILE A 19 -15.42 -8.61 -5.85
CA ILE A 19 -15.24 -9.92 -6.49
C ILE A 19 -13.82 -10.44 -6.23
N LEU A 20 -12.78 -9.63 -6.45
CA LEU A 20 -11.40 -10.02 -6.26
C LEU A 20 -11.12 -10.36 -4.79
N HIS A 21 -11.63 -9.57 -3.85
CA HIS A 21 -11.50 -9.85 -2.42
C HIS A 21 -12.13 -11.20 -2.04
N ARG A 22 -13.34 -11.50 -2.55
CA ARG A 22 -14.00 -12.80 -2.35
C ARG A 22 -13.21 -13.96 -2.96
N ILE A 23 -12.65 -13.78 -4.17
CA ILE A 23 -11.81 -14.80 -4.82
C ILE A 23 -10.56 -15.06 -3.96
N TYR A 24 -9.90 -14.01 -3.47
CA TYR A 24 -8.72 -14.13 -2.62
C TYR A 24 -9.03 -14.86 -1.30
N GLY A 25 -10.16 -14.54 -0.68
CA GLY A 25 -10.62 -15.19 0.55
C GLY A 25 -10.92 -16.67 0.34
N LYS A 26 -11.71 -17.00 -0.69
CA LYS A 26 -12.23 -18.35 -0.96
C LYS A 26 -11.21 -19.30 -1.59
N PHE A 27 -10.36 -18.82 -2.49
CA PHE A 27 -9.43 -19.66 -3.26
C PHE A 27 -7.98 -19.44 -2.83
N MET A 28 -7.55 -20.19 -1.81
CA MET A 28 -6.19 -20.06 -1.24
C MET A 28 -5.07 -20.30 -2.27
N VAL A 29 -5.28 -21.21 -3.23
CA VAL A 29 -4.31 -21.57 -4.28
C VAL A 29 -3.95 -20.38 -5.17
N HIS A 30 -4.86 -19.42 -5.37
CA HIS A 30 -4.63 -18.27 -6.23
C HIS A 30 -4.01 -17.06 -5.51
N ARG A 31 -3.90 -17.09 -4.18
CA ARG A 31 -3.36 -15.96 -3.39
C ARG A 31 -1.96 -15.53 -3.82
N PRO A 32 -0.98 -16.43 -4.07
CA PRO A 32 0.35 -16.02 -4.54
C PRO A 32 0.28 -15.33 -5.90
N PHE A 33 -0.54 -15.84 -6.82
CA PHE A 33 -0.72 -15.26 -8.14
C PHE A 33 -1.31 -13.85 -8.06
N ILE A 34 -2.38 -13.67 -7.27
CA ILE A 34 -3.03 -12.37 -7.09
C ILE A 34 -2.05 -11.34 -6.51
N ARG A 35 -1.32 -11.69 -5.44
CA ARG A 35 -0.32 -10.79 -4.84
C ARG A 35 0.77 -10.40 -5.85
N LYS A 36 1.28 -11.37 -6.62
CA LYS A 36 2.28 -11.11 -7.66
C LYS A 36 1.74 -10.19 -8.75
N ALA A 37 0.51 -10.40 -9.20
CA ALA A 37 -0.10 -9.60 -10.24
C ALA A 37 -0.38 -8.15 -9.78
N ILE A 38 -0.88 -7.96 -8.56
CA ILE A 38 -1.04 -6.61 -7.98
C ILE A 38 0.31 -5.91 -7.85
N ASN A 39 1.35 -6.62 -7.39
CA ASN A 39 2.70 -6.06 -7.29
C ASN A 39 3.24 -5.61 -8.67
N ASN A 40 3.00 -6.40 -9.72
CA ASN A 40 3.37 -6.02 -11.08
C ASN A 40 2.63 -4.76 -11.56
N ILE A 41 1.34 -4.61 -11.22
CA ILE A 41 0.56 -3.41 -11.53
C ILE A 41 1.17 -2.19 -10.82
N PHE A 42 1.49 -2.30 -9.54
CA PHE A 42 2.13 -1.21 -8.79
C PHE A 42 3.51 -0.86 -9.36
N TYR A 43 4.32 -1.86 -9.72
CA TYR A 43 5.61 -1.62 -10.35
C TYR A 43 5.46 -0.83 -11.65
N ARG A 44 4.56 -1.26 -12.54
CA ARG A 44 4.26 -0.56 -13.78
C ARG A 44 3.74 0.86 -13.54
N PHE A 45 2.86 1.04 -12.57
CA PHE A 45 2.34 2.34 -12.19
C PHE A 45 3.43 3.30 -11.70
N ILE A 46 4.33 2.84 -10.82
CA ILE A 46 5.37 3.67 -10.19
C ILE A 46 6.51 4.03 -11.16
N PHE A 47 6.85 3.12 -12.08
CA PHE A 47 8.05 3.24 -12.91
C PHE A 47 7.79 3.51 -14.39
N GLU A 48 6.61 3.18 -14.93
CA GLU A 48 6.33 3.31 -16.38
C GLU A 48 5.25 4.34 -16.70
N THR A 49 4.06 4.21 -16.09
CA THR A 49 2.87 4.94 -16.58
C THR A 49 2.48 6.15 -15.72
N GLU A 50 2.68 6.08 -14.40
CA GLU A 50 2.10 7.01 -13.41
C GLU A 50 0.58 7.24 -13.56
N LYS A 51 -0.11 6.36 -14.31
CA LYS A 51 -1.53 6.43 -14.59
C LYS A 51 -2.13 5.03 -14.45
N HIS A 52 -3.06 4.90 -13.51
CA HIS A 52 -3.90 3.73 -13.31
C HIS A 52 -5.09 4.11 -12.40
N ASN A 53 -6.32 3.83 -12.82
CA ASN A 53 -7.51 4.31 -12.11
C ASN A 53 -7.86 3.50 -10.84
N GLY A 54 -7.41 2.24 -10.76
CA GLY A 54 -7.79 1.30 -9.70
C GLY A 54 -6.81 1.12 -8.54
N ILE A 55 -5.85 2.04 -8.33
CA ILE A 55 -4.81 1.86 -7.30
C ILE A 55 -5.42 1.86 -5.89
N ALA A 56 -6.38 2.75 -5.62
CA ALA A 56 -7.05 2.84 -4.33
C ALA A 56 -7.78 1.53 -3.99
N GLU A 57 -8.57 0.99 -4.92
CA GLU A 57 -9.35 -0.23 -4.71
C GLU A 57 -8.44 -1.46 -4.52
N LEU A 58 -7.31 -1.52 -5.23
CA LEU A 58 -6.31 -2.57 -5.01
C LEU A 58 -5.65 -2.47 -3.63
N LEU A 59 -5.37 -1.25 -3.16
CA LEU A 59 -4.83 -1.01 -1.81
C LEU A 59 -5.84 -1.36 -0.72
N GLU A 60 -7.14 -1.10 -0.89
CA GLU A 60 -8.17 -1.53 0.08
C GLU A 60 -8.16 -3.05 0.29
N ILE A 61 -8.08 -3.81 -0.80
CA ILE A 61 -7.99 -5.27 -0.72
C ILE A 61 -6.70 -5.67 0.00
N LEU A 62 -5.58 -5.04 -0.34
CA LEU A 62 -4.30 -5.32 0.29
C LEU A 62 -4.32 -5.00 1.78
N GLY A 63 -4.94 -3.91 2.21
CA GLY A 63 -5.08 -3.56 3.63
C GLY A 63 -5.77 -4.68 4.41
N SER A 64 -6.87 -5.23 3.87
CA SER A 64 -7.55 -6.39 4.47
C SER A 64 -6.66 -7.65 4.49
N ILE A 65 -5.89 -7.88 3.43
CA ILE A 65 -4.94 -9.00 3.34
C ILE A 65 -3.81 -8.87 4.37
N ILE A 66 -3.25 -7.67 4.53
CA ILE A 66 -2.15 -7.38 5.46
C ILE A 66 -2.60 -7.58 6.90
N ASN A 67 -3.79 -7.10 7.25
CA ASN A 67 -4.37 -7.34 8.57
C ASN A 67 -4.51 -8.86 8.87
N GLY A 68 -4.78 -9.67 7.84
CA GLY A 68 -4.86 -11.13 7.94
C GLY A 68 -3.51 -11.87 7.97
N PHE A 69 -2.35 -11.19 7.92
CA PHE A 69 -1.06 -11.87 7.97
C PHE A 69 -0.80 -12.53 9.32
N ALA A 70 -0.29 -13.76 9.26
CA ALA A 70 0.19 -14.48 10.42
C ALA A 70 1.55 -13.94 10.85
N LEU A 71 1.79 -13.93 12.16
CA LEU A 71 3.09 -13.58 12.74
C LEU A 71 3.93 -14.86 12.98
N PRO A 72 5.26 -14.81 12.78
CA PRO A 72 6.04 -13.66 12.29
C PRO A 72 5.80 -13.36 10.80
N LEU A 73 5.91 -12.10 10.41
CA LEU A 73 5.76 -11.68 9.01
C LEU A 73 6.79 -12.37 8.12
N LYS A 74 6.35 -12.87 6.97
CA LYS A 74 7.25 -13.49 5.98
C LYS A 74 8.11 -12.43 5.29
N GLU A 75 9.32 -12.80 4.90
CA GLU A 75 10.21 -11.91 4.15
C GLU A 75 9.60 -11.39 2.83
N GLU A 76 8.78 -12.19 2.15
CA GLU A 76 8.06 -11.73 0.96
C GLU A 76 7.12 -10.54 1.26
N HIS A 77 6.54 -10.46 2.46
CA HIS A 77 5.66 -9.36 2.86
C HIS A 77 6.47 -8.11 3.22
N LYS A 78 7.61 -8.28 3.91
CA LYS A 78 8.53 -7.18 4.22
C LYS A 78 9.11 -6.58 2.94
N LEU A 79 9.49 -7.42 1.98
CA LEU A 79 9.94 -6.96 0.66
C LEU A 79 8.83 -6.23 -0.11
N PHE A 80 7.57 -6.65 0.03
CA PHE A 80 6.43 -5.96 -0.58
C PHE A 80 6.25 -4.54 -0.02
N LEU A 81 6.35 -4.36 1.30
CA LEU A 81 6.35 -3.04 1.93
C LEU A 81 7.44 -2.12 1.33
N VAL A 82 8.68 -2.59 1.30
CA VAL A 82 9.84 -1.78 0.88
C VAL A 82 9.87 -1.51 -0.63
N ARG A 83 9.48 -2.49 -1.46
CA ARG A 83 9.61 -2.41 -2.91
C ARG A 83 8.36 -1.91 -3.64
N ALA A 84 7.19 -2.01 -3.01
CA ALA A 84 5.93 -1.61 -3.64
C ALA A 84 5.22 -0.49 -2.86
N LEU A 85 4.89 -0.70 -1.58
CA LEU A 85 4.10 0.29 -0.82
C LEU A 85 4.85 1.59 -0.57
N ILE A 86 6.08 1.54 -0.06
CA ILE A 86 6.86 2.76 0.19
C ILE A 86 7.06 3.56 -1.13
N PRO A 87 7.45 2.96 -2.27
CA PRO A 87 7.56 3.70 -3.52
C PRO A 87 6.25 4.25 -4.11
N LEU A 88 5.07 3.79 -3.67
CA LEU A 88 3.77 4.40 -4.07
C LEU A 88 3.61 5.84 -3.55
N HIS A 89 4.50 6.30 -2.66
CA HIS A 89 4.58 7.69 -2.26
C HIS A 89 5.22 8.59 -3.33
N LYS A 90 5.87 8.03 -4.35
CA LYS A 90 6.58 8.79 -5.38
C LYS A 90 5.64 9.51 -6.37
N PRO A 91 4.60 8.89 -6.95
CA PRO A 91 3.75 9.53 -7.96
C PRO A 91 3.07 10.82 -7.48
N LYS A 92 2.70 11.68 -8.43
CA LYS A 92 2.05 12.97 -8.15
C LYS A 92 0.58 12.83 -7.77
N CYS A 93 -0.09 11.79 -8.26
CA CYS A 93 -1.51 11.50 -8.05
C CYS A 93 -1.82 10.79 -6.72
N ILE A 94 -0.89 10.85 -5.75
CA ILE A 94 -1.02 10.17 -4.44
C ILE A 94 -2.32 10.53 -3.70
N ALA A 95 -2.84 11.73 -3.88
CA ALA A 95 -4.09 12.19 -3.30
C ALA A 95 -5.28 11.24 -3.56
N MET A 96 -5.26 10.50 -4.67
CA MET A 96 -6.35 9.58 -5.04
C MET A 96 -6.38 8.29 -4.20
N TYR A 97 -5.26 7.91 -3.60
CA TYR A 97 -5.10 6.63 -2.89
C TYR A 97 -4.38 6.74 -1.55
N GLN A 98 -4.07 7.97 -1.10
CA GLN A 98 -3.30 8.23 0.12
C GLN A 98 -3.92 7.54 1.34
N GLN A 99 -5.22 7.68 1.55
CA GLN A 99 -5.90 7.09 2.71
C GLN A 99 -5.73 5.56 2.76
N GLN A 100 -5.86 4.90 1.61
CA GLN A 100 -5.72 3.44 1.50
C GLN A 100 -4.26 3.01 1.68
N LEU A 101 -3.32 3.84 1.21
CA LEU A 101 -1.89 3.59 1.37
C LEU A 101 -1.47 3.72 2.84
N SER A 102 -1.82 4.84 3.50
CA SER A 102 -1.51 5.06 4.92
C SER A 102 -2.10 3.95 5.79
N TYR A 103 -3.34 3.52 5.52
CA TYR A 103 -3.92 2.36 6.20
C TYR A 103 -3.09 1.08 6.02
N CYS A 104 -2.61 0.79 4.80
CA CYS A 104 -1.75 -0.37 4.56
C CYS A 104 -0.42 -0.28 5.33
N ILE A 105 0.17 0.92 5.40
CA ILE A 105 1.42 1.18 6.12
C ILE A 105 1.22 0.99 7.63
N ALA A 106 0.18 1.60 8.20
CA ALA A 106 -0.17 1.45 9.61
C ALA A 106 -0.38 -0.04 9.97
N GLN A 107 -1.10 -0.79 9.15
CA GLN A 107 -1.29 -2.23 9.36
C GLN A 107 0.02 -3.03 9.35
N PHE A 108 1.03 -2.63 8.56
CA PHE A 108 2.35 -3.27 8.61
C PHE A 108 3.10 -2.96 9.91
N VAL A 109 3.06 -1.70 10.37
CA VAL A 109 3.72 -1.25 11.60
C VAL A 109 3.08 -1.86 12.84
N GLU A 110 1.75 -1.96 12.88
CA GLU A 110 1.03 -2.66 13.95
C GLU A 110 1.42 -4.15 14.07
N LYS A 111 1.76 -4.79 12.95
CA LYS A 111 2.16 -6.22 12.92
C LYS A 111 3.61 -6.43 13.35
N ASP A 112 4.50 -5.49 13.06
CA ASP A 112 5.92 -5.54 13.41
C ASP A 112 6.45 -4.11 13.58
N CYS A 113 6.54 -3.63 14.83
CA CYS A 113 6.92 -2.26 15.16
C CYS A 113 8.31 -1.87 14.63
N LYS A 114 9.21 -2.85 14.41
CA LYS A 114 10.54 -2.62 13.82
C LYS A 114 10.49 -2.13 12.37
N LEU A 115 9.35 -2.30 11.70
CA LEU A 115 9.15 -1.77 10.36
C LEU A 115 8.93 -0.25 10.36
N ALA A 116 8.64 0.38 11.51
CA ALA A 116 8.47 1.82 11.62
C ALA A 116 9.71 2.58 11.14
N ASP A 117 10.92 2.22 11.59
CA ASP A 117 12.18 2.85 11.12
C ASP A 117 12.32 2.74 9.59
N THR A 118 11.99 1.56 9.03
CA THR A 118 12.06 1.33 7.58
C THR A 118 11.07 2.23 6.82
N VAL A 119 9.85 2.38 7.32
CA VAL A 119 8.82 3.25 6.75
C VAL A 119 9.25 4.72 6.84
N ILE A 120 9.69 5.19 8.00
CA ILE A 120 10.12 6.57 8.23
C ILE A 120 11.28 6.93 7.29
N ARG A 121 12.31 6.08 7.19
CA ARG A 121 13.42 6.29 6.23
C ARG A 121 12.93 6.31 4.79
N GLY A 122 11.93 5.49 4.47
CA GLY A 122 11.27 5.46 3.17
C GLY A 122 10.55 6.78 2.83
N LEU A 123 9.75 7.30 3.76
CA LEU A 123 9.04 8.57 3.62
C LEU A 123 10.02 9.74 3.47
N LEU A 124 11.05 9.79 4.31
CA LEU A 124 12.10 10.82 4.24
C LEU A 124 12.85 10.77 2.89
N LYS A 125 13.09 9.58 2.34
CA LYS A 125 13.72 9.41 1.03
C LYS A 125 12.87 10.00 -0.11
N TYR A 126 11.55 9.91 -0.01
CA TYR A 126 10.61 10.40 -1.02
C TYR A 126 9.96 11.74 -0.65
N TRP A 127 10.56 12.46 0.31
CA TRP A 127 9.96 13.67 0.86
C TRP A 127 9.65 14.69 -0.23
N PRO A 128 8.40 15.17 -0.34
CA PRO A 128 8.03 16.19 -1.30
C PRO A 128 8.69 17.54 -0.94
N ILE A 129 9.39 18.16 -1.89
CA ILE A 129 10.03 19.48 -1.71
C ILE A 129 9.26 20.58 -2.47
N THR A 130 8.40 20.18 -3.42
CA THR A 130 7.76 21.09 -4.38
C THR A 130 6.23 21.12 -4.26
N SER A 131 5.64 20.44 -3.29
CA SER A 131 4.17 20.30 -3.19
C SER A 131 3.74 20.30 -1.73
N SER A 132 3.27 21.45 -1.25
CA SER A 132 2.76 21.61 0.12
C SER A 132 1.59 20.68 0.44
N SER A 133 0.69 20.44 -0.52
CA SER A 133 -0.41 19.48 -0.33
C SER A 133 0.10 18.05 -0.10
N LYS A 134 1.20 17.65 -0.75
CA LYS A 134 1.79 16.33 -0.56
C LYS A 134 2.61 16.27 0.73
N GLU A 135 3.26 17.36 1.11
CA GLU A 135 3.92 17.50 2.42
C GLU A 135 2.93 17.27 3.57
N VAL A 136 1.75 17.89 3.53
CA VAL A 136 0.71 17.70 4.56
C VAL A 136 0.28 16.23 4.66
N MET A 137 0.17 15.52 3.53
CA MET A 137 -0.16 14.08 3.53
C MET A 137 0.95 13.24 4.17
N PHE A 138 2.22 13.53 3.84
CA PHE A 138 3.36 12.84 4.44
C PHE A 138 3.48 13.11 5.94
N LEU A 139 3.19 14.34 6.37
CA LEU A 139 3.19 14.70 7.80
C LEU A 139 2.12 13.92 8.56
N GLY A 140 0.90 13.81 8.02
CA GLY A 140 -0.17 13.04 8.66
C GLY A 140 0.16 11.54 8.75
N GLU A 141 0.75 10.97 7.71
CA GLU A 141 1.19 9.57 7.76
C GLU A 141 2.36 9.36 8.72
N LEU A 142 3.30 10.31 8.79
CA LEU A 142 4.40 10.25 9.73
C LEU A 142 3.90 10.33 11.18
N GLU A 143 2.92 11.19 11.47
CA GLU A 143 2.26 11.27 12.78
C GLU A 143 1.65 9.91 13.18
N GLU A 144 0.86 9.29 12.30
CA GLU A 144 0.25 7.97 12.53
C GLU A 144 1.31 6.88 12.78
N VAL A 145 2.39 6.86 12.00
CA VAL A 145 3.47 5.88 12.19
C VAL A 145 4.21 6.11 13.52
N LEU A 146 4.44 7.37 13.90
CA LEU A 146 5.11 7.71 15.16
C LEU A 146 4.26 7.34 16.38
N GLU A 147 2.94 7.51 16.33
CA GLU A 147 2.02 7.08 17.39
C GLU A 147 2.06 5.56 17.60
N ALA A 148 2.24 4.79 16.52
CA ALA A 148 2.37 3.33 16.58
C ALA A 148 3.77 2.84 17.00
N THR A 149 4.77 3.74 17.03
CA THR A 149 6.16 3.39 17.36
C THR A 149 6.34 3.31 18.87
N GLN A 150 7.01 2.25 19.36
CA GLN A 150 7.32 2.09 20.79
C GLN A 150 8.61 2.85 21.16
N GLU A 151 8.71 3.35 22.40
CA GLU A 151 9.86 4.13 22.89
C GLU A 151 11.24 3.50 22.62
N ALA A 152 11.32 2.16 22.59
CA ALA A 152 12.56 1.43 22.33
C ALA A 152 13.10 1.60 20.89
N GLU A 153 12.24 1.93 19.93
CA GLU A 153 12.61 2.13 18.52
C GLU A 153 12.95 3.62 18.22
N PHE A 154 12.84 4.51 19.21
CA PHE A 154 13.24 5.92 19.12
C PHE A 154 14.71 6.19 19.51
N GLN A 155 15.42 5.18 20.04
CA GLN A 155 16.83 5.28 20.43
C GLN A 155 17.78 4.89 19.31
#